data_AF-A0A1I1WRF2-F1
#
_entry.id   AF-A0A1I1WRF2-F1
#
_cell.length_a   1.000
_cell.length_b   1.000
_cell.length_c   1.000
_cell.angle_alpha   90.00
_cell.angle_beta   90.00
_cell.angle_gamma   90.00
#
_symmetry.space_group_name_H-M   'P 1'
#
loop_
_entity.id
_entity.type
_entity.pdbx_description
1 polymer ?
#
loop_
_entity_poly.entity_id
_entity_poly.type
_entity_poly.pdbx_seq_one_letter_code
_entity_poly.pdbx_strand_id
1 'polypeptide(L)'
;MLRGKGIGAPARRAAGAWLLFAGCAGLGGRSPEPARGEVDPQVTAAAAARVPESCREAVAAALTAGEQLAGPCATTQIRAAQEVLAATRQRSFGIVDRTTVRLASMSLVLSQARFCRRWPLRAPGQASLDVGAAGLAGCNVRRYVGPLSVSVTASDGTILPVLTVRSDEDGQSEVSFAEVDALLRARGRGGLGSFATLQVGRGGWAAQVDLPELRTQLAQWHATWIGRGRGSPALFAALHPESEAASGMRTRALEASLKRQAEDAAAVDRGELSARRFLERHVWSPYRSLIEQKDRGPSP
;
A
#
# COMPACT_ATOMS: atom_id res chain seq x y z
N MET A 1 17.81 -66.01 27.22
CA MET A 1 18.43 -65.88 28.55
C MET A 1 17.87 -64.63 29.23
N LEU A 2 17.16 -64.84 30.34
CA LEU A 2 16.59 -63.79 31.20
C LEU A 2 17.59 -63.38 32.29
N ARG A 3 17.47 -62.13 32.74
CA ARG A 3 17.90 -61.46 34.01
C ARG A 3 18.72 -60.19 33.70
N GLY A 4 18.43 -58.99 34.19
CA GLY A 4 17.52 -58.53 35.23
C GLY A 4 18.27 -57.81 36.37
N LYS A 5 17.85 -56.56 36.67
CA LYS A 5 18.10 -55.73 37.89
C LYS A 5 19.50 -55.08 38.02
N GLY A 6 19.66 -53.85 38.53
CA GLY A 6 18.78 -52.90 39.21
C GLY A 6 19.45 -51.51 39.28
N ILE A 7 18.67 -50.42 39.26
CA ILE A 7 18.36 -49.49 40.37
C ILE A 7 19.60 -48.92 41.08
N GLY A 8 19.78 -47.60 40.98
CA GLY A 8 20.63 -46.82 41.87
C GLY A 8 20.90 -45.39 41.39
N ALA A 9 19.99 -44.46 41.67
CA ALA A 9 20.31 -43.03 41.84
C ALA A 9 20.47 -42.78 43.37
N PRO A 10 21.28 -41.82 43.87
CA PRO A 10 21.02 -40.41 43.61
C PRO A 10 22.24 -39.45 43.56
N ALA A 11 21.98 -38.33 42.86
CA ALA A 11 22.43 -36.96 43.13
C ALA A 11 23.81 -36.70 43.77
N ARG A 12 24.71 -36.09 42.99
CA ARG A 12 25.53 -34.95 43.46
C ARG A 12 25.66 -33.87 42.38
N ARG A 13 25.21 -32.68 42.74
CA ARG A 13 25.47 -31.40 42.07
C ARG A 13 26.96 -31.05 42.17
N ALA A 14 27.55 -30.67 41.04
CA ALA A 14 28.64 -29.72 40.90
C ALA A 14 28.67 -29.38 39.39
N ALA A 15 27.95 -28.37 38.91
CA ALA A 15 28.37 -26.96 38.90
C ALA A 15 29.86 -26.84 38.53
N GLY A 16 30.15 -26.85 37.23
CA GLY A 16 31.52 -26.73 36.71
C GLY A 16 31.53 -26.43 35.22
N ALA A 17 31.72 -25.15 34.90
CA ALA A 17 32.40 -24.64 33.70
C ALA A 17 31.98 -25.20 32.32
N TRP A 18 30.96 -24.58 31.74
CA TRP A 18 30.84 -24.40 30.28
C TRP A 18 30.49 -22.94 29.99
N LEU A 19 31.49 -22.08 30.17
CA LEU A 19 31.51 -20.73 29.59
C LEU A 19 32.72 -20.69 28.68
N LEU A 20 32.47 -20.28 27.44
CA LEU A 20 33.38 -19.96 26.32
C LEU A 20 33.05 -20.79 25.09
N PHE A 21 31.98 -20.39 24.38
CA PHE A 21 31.87 -20.34 22.90
C PHE A 21 30.46 -19.81 22.55
N ALA A 22 30.20 -18.56 22.93
CA ALA A 22 29.05 -17.78 22.47
C ALA A 22 29.57 -16.40 22.03
N GLY A 23 30.51 -16.41 21.09
CA GLY A 23 31.04 -15.22 20.44
C GLY A 23 30.86 -15.36 18.94
N CYS A 24 30.24 -14.35 18.32
CA CYS A 24 30.00 -14.21 16.88
C CYS A 24 28.74 -14.88 16.30
N ALA A 25 27.62 -14.88 17.03
CA ALA A 25 26.32 -14.68 16.36
C ALA A 25 26.19 -13.18 16.09
N GLY A 26 26.44 -12.79 14.83
CA GLY A 26 26.48 -11.41 14.40
C GLY A 26 25.26 -10.61 14.89
N LEU A 27 25.58 -9.47 15.49
CA LEU A 27 24.73 -8.29 15.56
C LEU A 27 24.33 -7.87 14.14
N GLY A 28 23.45 -8.64 13.49
CA GLY A 28 22.63 -8.20 12.39
C GLY A 28 21.61 -7.22 12.94
N GLY A 29 22.09 -6.08 13.45
CA GLY A 29 21.24 -4.99 13.90
C GLY A 29 20.32 -4.66 12.74
N ARG A 30 19.04 -5.04 12.87
CA ARG A 30 18.01 -4.66 11.92
C ARG A 30 18.13 -3.15 11.76
N SER A 31 18.52 -2.71 10.57
CA SER A 31 18.56 -1.28 10.28
C SER A 31 17.13 -0.78 10.53
N PRO A 32 16.91 0.14 11.47
CA PRO A 32 15.58 0.64 11.73
C PRO A 32 15.05 1.28 10.44
N GLU A 33 13.73 1.23 10.26
CA GLU A 33 13.10 1.93 9.16
C GLU A 33 13.53 3.40 9.12
N PRO A 34 13.75 3.96 7.93
CA PRO A 34 14.11 5.35 7.82
C PRO A 34 12.89 6.18 8.17
N ALA A 35 13.10 7.37 8.73
CA ALA A 35 11.97 8.18 9.16
C ALA A 35 11.48 9.12 8.04
N ARG A 36 10.23 9.56 8.20
CA ARG A 36 9.51 10.44 7.27
C ARG A 36 10.10 11.84 7.13
N GLY A 37 10.84 12.28 8.15
CA GLY A 37 11.32 13.66 8.24
C GLY A 37 10.41 14.59 9.04
N GLU A 38 9.40 14.07 9.74
CA GLU A 38 8.66 14.82 10.77
C GLU A 38 9.52 14.94 12.03
N VAL A 39 9.43 16.08 12.71
CA VAL A 39 10.27 16.44 13.86
C VAL A 39 9.37 16.92 14.99
N ASP A 40 9.76 16.59 16.21
CA ASP A 40 9.12 17.12 17.42
C ASP A 40 9.01 18.66 17.36
N PRO A 41 7.80 19.23 17.55
CA PRO A 41 7.57 20.67 17.53
C PRO A 41 8.48 21.47 18.49
N GLN A 42 8.92 20.87 19.60
CA GLN A 42 9.82 21.53 20.54
C GLN A 42 11.23 21.70 19.94
N VAL A 43 11.70 20.70 19.19
CA VAL A 43 13.02 20.75 18.53
C VAL A 43 13.00 21.77 17.40
N THR A 44 11.92 21.84 16.62
CA THR A 44 11.78 22.80 15.52
C THR A 44 11.62 24.22 16.03
N ALA A 45 10.86 24.44 17.12
CA ALA A 45 10.76 25.73 17.79
C ALA A 45 12.11 26.22 18.33
N ALA A 46 12.91 25.33 18.93
CA ALA A 46 14.24 25.67 19.42
C ALA A 46 15.20 26.08 18.30
N ALA A 47 15.16 25.39 17.15
CA ALA A 47 15.94 25.77 15.97
C ALA A 47 15.45 27.09 15.36
N ALA A 48 14.13 27.30 15.31
CA ALA A 48 13.54 28.53 14.80
C ALA A 48 13.82 29.75 15.70
N ALA A 49 13.98 29.58 17.01
CA ALA A 49 14.29 30.69 17.92
C ALA A 49 15.57 31.46 17.54
N ARG A 50 16.50 30.82 16.82
CA ARG A 50 17.77 31.40 16.35
C ARG A 50 17.67 32.10 15.00
N VAL A 51 16.49 32.14 14.40
CA VAL A 51 16.24 32.82 13.14
C VAL A 51 15.67 34.23 13.34
N PRO A 52 15.77 35.14 12.33
CA PRO A 52 15.13 36.45 12.38
C PRO A 52 13.65 36.34 12.74
N GLU A 53 13.17 37.25 13.57
CA GLU A 53 11.82 37.23 14.14
C GLU A 53 10.73 37.15 13.07
N SER A 54 10.91 37.88 11.96
CA SER A 54 10.01 37.87 10.80
C SER A 54 9.87 36.50 10.11
N CYS A 55 10.78 35.56 10.35
CA CYS A 55 10.77 34.22 9.75
C CYS A 55 10.48 33.10 10.76
N ARG A 56 10.42 33.37 12.07
CA ARG A 56 10.38 32.32 13.11
C ARG A 56 9.20 31.37 12.95
N GLU A 57 8.00 31.93 12.86
CA GLU A 57 6.76 31.14 12.78
C GLU A 57 6.73 30.29 11.50
N ALA A 58 7.01 30.90 10.35
CA ALA A 58 7.05 30.20 9.07
C ALA A 58 8.10 29.08 9.05
N VAL A 59 9.30 29.33 9.59
CA VAL A 59 10.38 28.33 9.67
C VAL A 59 10.02 27.21 10.63
N ALA A 60 9.47 27.51 11.81
CA ALA A 60 9.05 26.50 12.78
C ALA A 60 7.96 25.58 12.20
N ALA A 61 6.93 26.18 11.58
CA ALA A 61 5.86 25.42 10.93
C ALA A 61 6.38 24.52 9.81
N ALA A 62 7.21 25.06 8.92
CA ALA A 62 7.77 24.30 7.81
C ALA A 62 8.73 23.19 8.25
N LEU A 63 9.56 23.41 9.27
CA LEU A 63 10.43 22.36 9.81
C LEU A 63 9.65 21.26 10.53
N THR A 64 8.55 21.62 11.21
CA THR A 64 7.65 20.65 11.87
C THR A 64 6.95 19.78 10.84
N ALA A 65 6.46 20.40 9.75
CA ALA A 65 5.91 19.69 8.62
C ALA A 65 6.98 18.89 7.86
N GLY A 66 8.26 19.29 7.91
CA GLY A 66 9.33 18.70 7.11
C GLY A 66 9.31 19.16 5.65
N GLU A 67 8.88 20.40 5.40
CA GLU A 67 8.69 21.00 4.07
C GLU A 67 9.61 22.20 3.84
N GLN A 68 9.95 22.45 2.57
CA GLN A 68 10.73 23.59 2.15
C GLN A 68 9.87 24.86 2.12
N LEU A 69 10.45 25.99 2.52
CA LEU A 69 9.84 27.30 2.30
C LEU A 69 10.26 27.89 0.95
N ALA A 70 9.33 28.60 0.32
CA ALA A 70 9.63 29.51 -0.77
C ALA A 70 9.80 30.95 -0.25
N GLY A 71 10.57 31.77 -0.96
CA GLY A 71 10.71 33.20 -0.67
C GLY A 71 11.76 33.57 0.39
N PRO A 72 11.62 34.73 1.06
CA PRO A 72 12.71 35.38 1.80
C PRO A 72 13.22 34.58 3.01
N CYS A 73 12.40 33.68 3.56
CA CYS A 73 12.78 32.85 4.72
C CYS A 73 13.45 31.52 4.34
N ALA A 74 13.57 31.19 3.05
CA ALA A 74 14.14 29.91 2.60
C ALA A 74 15.62 29.73 3.02
N THR A 75 16.45 30.76 2.85
CA THR A 75 17.86 30.72 3.25
C THR A 75 18.03 30.55 4.76
N THR A 76 17.15 31.18 5.52
CA THR A 76 17.11 31.09 6.97
C THR A 76 16.72 29.68 7.44
N GLN A 77 15.74 29.06 6.75
CA GLN A 77 15.31 27.69 7.03
C GLN A 77 16.45 26.69 6.87
N ILE A 78 17.34 26.88 5.89
CA ILE A 78 18.49 26.01 5.65
C ILE A 78 19.36 25.87 6.90
N ARG A 79 19.61 26.99 7.60
CA ARG A 79 20.42 26.98 8.83
C ARG A 79 19.70 26.27 9.96
N ALA A 80 18.41 26.54 10.17
CA ALA A 80 17.62 25.88 11.19
C ALA A 80 17.48 24.36 10.94
N ALA A 81 17.40 23.93 9.67
CA ALA A 81 17.41 22.52 9.28
C ALA A 81 18.72 21.79 9.63
N GLN A 82 19.86 22.49 9.68
CA GLN A 82 21.12 21.92 10.17
C GLN A 82 21.07 21.66 11.68
N GLU A 83 20.51 22.60 12.43
CA GLU A 83 20.37 22.49 13.89
C GLU A 83 19.40 21.35 14.28
N VAL A 84 18.29 21.22 13.55
CA VAL A 84 17.34 20.11 13.71
C VAL A 84 18.03 18.76 13.51
N LEU A 85 18.84 18.61 12.45
CA LEU A 85 19.56 17.37 12.21
C LEU A 85 20.53 17.03 13.35
N ALA A 86 21.23 18.04 13.87
CA ALA A 86 22.14 17.86 15.00
C ALA A 86 21.39 17.44 16.29
N ALA A 87 20.19 17.98 16.52
CA ALA A 87 19.39 17.72 17.72
C ALA A 87 18.69 16.35 17.73
N THR A 88 18.15 15.92 16.59
CA THR A 88 17.31 14.71 16.47
C THR A 88 18.10 13.39 16.47
N ARG A 89 19.42 13.44 16.23
CA ARG A 89 20.30 12.26 16.03
C ARG A 89 19.82 11.29 14.93
N GLN A 90 18.89 11.71 14.08
CA GLN A 90 18.34 10.86 13.03
C GLN A 90 19.38 10.65 11.93
N ARG A 91 19.60 9.39 11.56
CA ARG A 91 20.70 9.00 10.65
C ARG A 91 20.26 8.60 9.25
N SER A 92 18.97 8.39 9.05
CA SER A 92 18.40 7.95 7.79
C SER A 92 16.99 8.49 7.55
N PHE A 93 16.73 8.85 6.29
CA PHE A 93 15.48 9.41 5.81
C PHE A 93 14.97 8.58 4.64
N GLY A 94 13.66 8.31 4.64
CA GLY A 94 13.06 7.47 3.62
C GLY A 94 12.77 8.28 2.37
N ILE A 95 13.14 7.76 1.21
CA ILE A 95 12.90 8.39 -0.09
C ILE A 95 11.99 7.46 -0.89
N VAL A 96 11.00 8.06 -1.55
CA VAL A 96 10.08 7.35 -2.43
C VAL A 96 10.40 7.76 -3.86
N ASP A 97 11.07 6.88 -4.60
CA ASP A 97 11.45 7.15 -5.99
C ASP A 97 10.26 6.95 -6.93
N ARG A 98 9.42 5.96 -6.62
CA ARG A 98 8.20 5.65 -7.38
C ARG A 98 7.19 4.95 -6.50
N THR A 99 5.94 5.37 -6.64
CA THR A 99 4.78 4.67 -6.09
C THR A 99 3.80 4.38 -7.21
N THR A 100 3.30 3.16 -7.28
CA THR A 100 2.25 2.77 -8.21
C THR A 100 1.17 2.04 -7.44
N VAL A 101 0.03 2.70 -7.28
CA VAL A 101 -1.17 2.11 -6.66
C VAL A 101 -2.05 1.54 -7.76
N ARG A 102 -2.38 0.26 -7.66
CA ARG A 102 -3.35 -0.44 -8.51
C ARG A 102 -4.50 -0.93 -7.64
N LEU A 103 -5.58 -1.39 -8.26
CA LEU A 103 -6.75 -1.89 -7.52
C LEU A 103 -6.45 -3.07 -6.58
N ALA A 104 -5.47 -3.92 -6.91
CA ALA A 104 -5.15 -5.13 -6.15
C ALA A 104 -3.90 -5.00 -5.27
N SER A 105 -2.98 -4.11 -5.61
CA SER A 105 -1.69 -4.00 -4.94
C SER A 105 -1.09 -2.61 -5.10
N MET A 106 -0.07 -2.35 -4.29
CA MET A 106 0.78 -1.18 -4.41
C MET A 106 2.23 -1.62 -4.57
N SER A 107 2.89 -1.11 -5.60
CA SER A 107 4.32 -1.29 -5.82
C SER A 107 5.08 -0.01 -5.48
N LEU A 108 6.21 -0.17 -4.79
CA LEU A 108 7.06 0.91 -4.31
C LEU A 108 8.49 0.67 -4.81
N VAL A 109 9.18 1.76 -5.15
CA VAL A 109 10.63 1.80 -5.35
C VAL A 109 11.19 2.80 -4.36
N LEU A 110 12.03 2.32 -3.45
CA LEU A 110 12.43 3.07 -2.27
C LEU A 110 13.95 3.23 -2.21
N SER A 111 14.33 4.41 -1.73
CA SER A 111 15.70 4.75 -1.40
C SER A 111 15.77 5.25 0.03
N GLN A 112 16.99 5.38 0.55
CA GLN A 112 17.27 6.00 1.83
C GLN A 112 18.36 7.04 1.68
N ALA A 113 18.13 8.21 2.24
CA ALA A 113 19.14 9.25 2.43
C ALA A 113 19.86 9.03 3.76
N ARG A 114 21.19 9.05 3.74
CA ARG A 114 22.06 8.93 4.92
C ARG A 114 23.14 10.00 4.88
N PHE A 115 23.79 10.24 6.02
CA PHE A 115 24.93 11.16 6.13
C PHE A 115 24.63 12.55 5.54
N CYS A 116 23.43 13.06 5.80
CA CYS A 116 23.01 14.36 5.31
C CYS A 116 23.79 15.49 5.99
N ARG A 117 24.03 16.58 5.26
CA ARG A 117 24.63 17.81 5.83
C ARG A 117 23.60 18.68 6.55
N ARG A 118 22.33 18.52 6.21
CA ARG A 118 21.18 19.21 6.80
C ARG A 118 19.95 18.30 6.75
N TRP A 119 18.92 18.61 7.53
CA TRP A 119 17.66 17.87 7.48
C TRP A 119 17.05 17.96 6.06
N PRO A 120 16.74 16.83 5.39
CA PRO A 120 16.09 16.87 4.10
C PRO A 120 14.62 17.26 4.26
N LEU A 121 14.19 18.23 3.44
CA LEU A 121 12.85 18.81 3.48
C LEU A 121 12.15 18.54 2.15
N ARG A 122 10.88 18.15 2.20
CA ARG A 122 10.04 17.88 1.02
C ARG A 122 9.69 19.18 0.31
N ALA A 123 9.46 19.14 -0.99
CA ALA A 123 8.84 20.28 -1.66
C ALA A 123 7.42 20.51 -1.11
N PRO A 124 6.91 21.74 -1.12
CA PRO A 124 5.56 22.05 -0.63
C PRO A 124 4.50 21.14 -1.27
N GLY A 125 3.62 20.57 -0.44
CA GLY A 125 2.54 19.69 -0.89
C GLY A 125 2.97 18.29 -1.33
N GLN A 126 4.26 17.94 -1.25
CA GLN A 126 4.73 16.58 -1.51
C GLN A 126 4.58 15.70 -0.24
N ALA A 127 3.97 14.54 -0.41
CA ALA A 127 3.71 13.61 0.69
C ALA A 127 4.99 12.93 1.23
N SER A 128 5.98 12.73 0.36
CA SER A 128 7.21 11.97 0.63
C SER A 128 8.46 12.71 0.14
N LEU A 129 9.61 12.39 0.71
CA LEU A 129 10.90 12.91 0.23
C LEU A 129 11.27 12.25 -1.10
N ASP A 130 11.81 13.04 -2.01
CA ASP A 130 12.37 12.60 -3.28
C ASP A 130 13.90 12.70 -3.29
N VAL A 131 14.52 12.19 -4.36
CA VAL A 131 15.99 12.23 -4.54
C VAL A 131 16.51 13.67 -4.66
N GLY A 132 15.71 14.58 -5.22
CA GLY A 132 16.09 15.99 -5.38
C GLY A 132 16.27 16.69 -4.03
N ALA A 133 15.29 16.55 -3.13
CA ALA A 133 15.33 17.04 -1.76
C ALA A 133 16.52 16.48 -0.98
N ALA A 134 16.81 15.19 -1.13
CA ALA A 134 17.97 14.55 -0.52
C ALA A 134 19.30 15.10 -1.07
N GLY A 135 19.36 15.34 -2.39
CA GLY A 135 20.51 15.96 -3.05
C GLY A 135 20.77 17.38 -2.54
N LEU A 136 19.73 18.21 -2.44
CA LEU A 136 19.82 19.53 -1.84
C LEU A 136 20.31 19.44 -0.39
N ALA A 137 19.86 18.45 0.39
CA ALA A 137 20.32 18.24 1.76
C ALA A 137 21.77 17.72 1.87
N GLY A 138 22.43 17.44 0.74
CA GLY A 138 23.78 16.88 0.71
C GLY A 138 23.84 15.48 1.31
N CYS A 139 22.78 14.69 1.14
CA CYS A 139 22.72 13.31 1.60
C CYS A 139 23.41 12.35 0.63
N ASN A 140 23.96 11.25 1.16
CA ASN A 140 24.29 10.06 0.39
C ASN A 140 23.01 9.22 0.23
N VAL A 141 22.59 8.98 -1.02
CA VAL A 141 21.39 8.22 -1.34
C VAL A 141 21.76 6.83 -1.85
N ARG A 142 21.07 5.81 -1.35
CA ARG A 142 21.18 4.42 -1.81
C ARG A 142 19.84 3.71 -1.75
N ARG A 143 19.71 2.55 -2.41
CA ARG A 143 18.51 1.71 -2.29
C ARG A 143 18.20 1.33 -0.85
N TYR A 144 16.91 1.33 -0.52
CA TYR A 144 16.47 0.88 0.79
C TYR A 144 16.26 -0.64 0.78
N VAL A 145 17.08 -1.37 1.53
CA VAL A 145 16.95 -2.81 1.71
C VAL A 145 16.63 -3.04 3.19
N GLY A 146 15.41 -3.47 3.49
CA GLY A 146 14.98 -3.56 4.88
C GLY A 146 13.50 -3.83 5.06
N PRO A 147 13.05 -3.99 6.32
CA PRO A 147 11.64 -4.16 6.64
C PRO A 147 10.85 -2.86 6.38
N LEU A 148 9.57 -3.00 6.06
CA LEU A 148 8.60 -1.92 5.99
C LEU A 148 7.34 -2.36 6.73
N SER A 149 6.99 -1.62 7.78
CA SER A 149 5.75 -1.81 8.51
C SER A 149 4.57 -1.44 7.62
N VAL A 150 3.56 -2.28 7.61
CA VAL A 150 2.26 -1.99 7.02
C VAL A 150 1.25 -1.93 8.16
N SER A 151 0.57 -0.79 8.28
CA SER A 151 -0.43 -0.53 9.30
C SER A 151 -1.69 0.07 8.68
N VAL A 152 -2.81 -0.05 9.37
CA VAL A 152 -4.07 0.61 9.00
C VAL A 152 -4.49 1.57 10.09
N THR A 153 -5.19 2.63 9.70
CA THR A 153 -5.76 3.62 10.63
C THR A 153 -7.27 3.48 10.62
N ALA A 154 -7.86 3.20 11.78
CA ALA A 154 -9.30 3.16 11.96
C ALA A 154 -9.89 4.58 11.95
N SER A 155 -11.22 4.69 11.85
CA SER A 155 -11.92 5.98 11.77
C SER A 155 -11.76 6.85 13.04
N ASP A 156 -11.46 6.23 14.18
CA ASP A 156 -11.16 6.90 15.45
C ASP A 156 -9.70 7.37 15.56
N GLY A 157 -8.89 7.17 14.51
CA GLY A 157 -7.45 7.50 14.49
C GLY A 157 -6.55 6.40 15.06
N THR A 158 -7.10 5.29 15.55
CA THR A 158 -6.30 4.19 16.09
C THR A 158 -5.47 3.52 14.99
N ILE A 159 -4.14 3.47 15.17
CA ILE A 159 -3.21 2.81 14.24
C ILE A 159 -3.01 1.36 14.67
N LEU A 160 -3.27 0.43 13.75
CA LEU A 160 -3.11 -1.01 13.96
C LEU A 160 -2.03 -1.58 13.02
N PRO A 161 -0.98 -2.24 13.54
CA PRO A 161 -0.01 -2.93 12.70
C PRO A 161 -0.64 -4.18 12.07
N VAL A 162 -0.38 -4.40 10.78
CA VAL A 162 -0.91 -5.55 10.04
C VAL A 162 0.19 -6.56 9.72
N LEU A 163 1.25 -6.13 9.04
CA LEU A 163 2.33 -7.01 8.61
C LEU A 163 3.61 -6.21 8.38
N THR A 164 4.69 -6.90 8.05
CA THR A 164 5.94 -6.28 7.63
C THR A 164 6.33 -6.88 6.29
N VAL A 165 6.39 -6.05 5.26
CA VAL A 165 7.00 -6.43 3.98
C VAL A 165 8.48 -6.11 4.02
N ARG A 166 9.25 -6.62 3.06
CA ARG A 166 10.69 -6.36 2.98
C ARG A 166 11.01 -5.83 1.60
N SER A 167 11.79 -4.76 1.56
CA SER A 167 12.38 -4.25 0.33
C SER A 167 13.57 -5.09 -0.08
N ASP A 168 13.61 -5.43 -1.37
CA ASP A 168 14.70 -6.19 -1.97
C ASP A 168 15.95 -5.31 -2.22
N GLU A 169 16.96 -5.87 -2.89
CA GLU A 169 18.22 -5.19 -3.17
C GLU A 169 18.07 -3.96 -4.09
N ASP A 170 17.04 -3.97 -4.94
CA ASP A 170 16.67 -2.85 -5.81
C ASP A 170 15.78 -1.82 -5.11
N GLY A 171 15.46 -2.04 -3.84
CA GLY A 171 14.55 -1.23 -3.04
C GLY A 171 13.10 -1.36 -3.48
N GLN A 172 12.75 -2.43 -4.18
CA GLN A 172 11.38 -2.68 -4.60
C GLN A 172 10.60 -3.34 -3.47
N SER A 173 9.33 -3.00 -3.35
CA SER A 173 8.40 -3.64 -2.42
C SER A 173 7.01 -3.69 -3.02
N GLU A 174 6.29 -4.77 -2.78
CA GLU A 174 4.89 -4.89 -3.14
C GLU A 174 4.05 -5.16 -1.90
N VAL A 175 2.91 -4.49 -1.80
CA VAL A 175 1.90 -4.71 -0.77
C VAL A 175 0.61 -5.14 -1.45
N SER A 176 0.21 -6.40 -1.21
CA SER A 176 -1.07 -6.94 -1.69
C SER A 176 -2.21 -6.52 -0.77
N PHE A 177 -3.23 -5.85 -1.32
CA PHE A 177 -4.38 -5.43 -0.52
C PHE A 177 -5.23 -6.61 -0.06
N ALA A 178 -5.28 -7.69 -0.85
CA ALA A 178 -5.97 -8.92 -0.47
C ALA A 178 -5.29 -9.63 0.70
N GLU A 179 -3.94 -9.62 0.76
CA GLU A 179 -3.19 -10.18 1.88
C GLU A 179 -3.42 -9.38 3.17
N VAL A 180 -3.38 -8.05 3.07
CA VAL A 180 -3.68 -7.15 4.19
C VAL A 180 -5.10 -7.38 4.69
N ASP A 181 -6.10 -7.43 3.80
CA ASP A 181 -7.51 -7.71 4.14
C ASP A 181 -7.68 -9.07 4.83
N ALA A 182 -7.07 -10.13 4.28
CA ALA A 182 -7.13 -11.48 4.85
C ALA A 182 -6.54 -11.52 6.27
N LEU A 183 -5.40 -10.86 6.50
CA LEU A 183 -4.76 -10.80 7.82
C LEU A 183 -5.57 -9.99 8.84
N LEU A 184 -6.24 -8.92 8.41
CA LEU A 184 -7.15 -8.16 9.28
C LEU A 184 -8.35 -9.02 9.70
N ARG A 185 -8.96 -9.74 8.75
CA ARG A 185 -10.09 -10.64 9.00
C ARG A 185 -9.70 -11.78 9.94
N ALA A 186 -8.54 -12.41 9.69
CA ALA A 186 -8.03 -13.49 10.54
C ALA A 186 -7.81 -13.05 12.00
N ARG A 187 -7.57 -11.75 12.23
CA ARG A 187 -7.44 -11.16 13.57
C ARG A 187 -8.75 -10.62 14.16
N GLY A 188 -9.88 -10.88 13.51
CA GLY A 188 -11.20 -10.42 13.96
C GLY A 188 -11.37 -8.90 13.87
N ARG A 189 -10.60 -8.20 13.02
CA ARG A 189 -10.62 -6.73 12.88
C ARG A 189 -11.49 -6.24 11.73
N GLY A 190 -12.30 -7.12 11.14
CA GLY A 190 -13.02 -6.84 9.90
C GLY A 190 -12.10 -6.90 8.68
N GLY A 191 -12.59 -6.40 7.55
CA GLY A 191 -11.80 -6.26 6.32
C GLY A 191 -11.14 -4.89 6.19
N LEU A 192 -10.31 -4.72 5.16
CA LEU A 192 -9.66 -3.46 4.81
C LEU A 192 -10.67 -2.32 4.63
N GLY A 193 -11.90 -2.64 4.21
CA GLY A 193 -12.97 -1.67 4.06
C GLY A 193 -13.50 -1.05 5.36
N SER A 194 -13.07 -1.50 6.54
CA SER A 194 -13.43 -0.89 7.82
C SER A 194 -12.46 0.21 8.27
N PHE A 195 -11.41 0.48 7.48
CA PHE A 195 -10.34 1.41 7.83
C PHE A 195 -10.34 2.64 6.92
N ALA A 196 -9.81 3.75 7.43
CA ALA A 196 -9.72 5.01 6.70
C ALA A 196 -8.45 5.06 5.82
N THR A 197 -7.33 4.56 6.33
CA THR A 197 -6.04 4.69 5.65
C THR A 197 -5.21 3.42 5.79
N LEU A 198 -4.50 3.04 4.73
CA LEU A 198 -3.39 2.09 4.79
C LEU A 198 -2.08 2.87 4.74
N GLN A 199 -1.21 2.65 5.72
CA GLN A 199 0.10 3.28 5.83
C GLN A 199 1.20 2.25 5.59
N VAL A 200 2.19 2.63 4.77
CA VAL A 200 3.39 1.81 4.53
C VAL A 200 4.63 2.60 4.94
N GLY A 201 5.48 1.91 5.70
CA GLY A 201 6.54 2.52 6.49
C GLY A 201 6.00 3.20 7.75
N ARG A 202 6.82 3.28 8.79
CA ARG A 202 6.46 3.95 10.06
C ARG A 202 6.00 5.39 9.81
N GLY A 203 4.81 5.74 10.28
CA GLY A 203 4.21 7.06 10.06
C GLY A 203 3.83 7.33 8.59
N GLY A 204 3.71 6.28 7.78
CA GLY A 204 3.31 6.36 6.38
C GLY A 204 4.33 7.07 5.49
N TRP A 205 5.63 6.97 5.79
CA TRP A 205 6.66 7.69 5.04
C TRP A 205 6.78 7.20 3.59
N ALA A 206 6.58 5.91 3.35
CA ALA A 206 6.74 5.29 2.04
C ALA A 206 5.48 5.46 1.18
N ALA A 207 4.31 5.29 1.79
CA ALA A 207 3.03 5.57 1.16
C ALA A 207 1.88 5.66 2.17
N GLN A 208 0.84 6.38 1.78
CA GLN A 208 -0.46 6.38 2.44
C GLN A 208 -1.54 6.23 1.36
N VAL A 209 -2.47 5.31 1.58
CA VAL A 209 -3.57 5.03 0.65
C VAL A 209 -4.88 5.33 1.35
N ASP A 210 -5.68 6.22 0.75
CA ASP A 210 -7.05 6.48 1.16
C ASP A 210 -7.93 5.28 0.77
N LEU A 211 -8.39 4.54 1.78
CA LEU A 211 -9.16 3.31 1.59
C LEU A 211 -10.62 3.59 1.18
N PRO A 212 -11.32 4.62 1.69
CA PRO A 212 -12.56 5.11 1.08
C PRO A 212 -12.45 5.36 -0.42
N GLU A 213 -11.45 6.10 -0.87
CA GLU A 213 -11.27 6.42 -2.29
C GLU A 213 -10.96 5.17 -3.11
N LEU A 214 -10.07 4.29 -2.62
CA LEU A 214 -9.78 3.02 -3.27
C LEU A 214 -11.03 2.13 -3.42
N ARG A 215 -11.92 2.12 -2.42
CA ARG A 215 -13.20 1.39 -2.49
C ARG A 215 -14.12 1.96 -3.57
N THR A 216 -14.21 3.29 -3.67
CA THR A 216 -14.98 3.95 -4.73
C THR A 216 -14.45 3.55 -6.12
N GLN A 217 -13.14 3.56 -6.31
CA GLN A 217 -12.51 3.14 -7.56
C GLN A 217 -12.75 1.65 -7.87
N LEU A 218 -12.67 0.77 -6.87
CA LEU A 218 -13.01 -0.64 -7.00
C LEU A 218 -14.48 -0.85 -7.39
N ALA A 219 -15.40 -0.11 -6.77
CA ALA A 219 -16.82 -0.15 -7.12
C ALA A 219 -17.06 0.29 -8.57
N GLN A 220 -16.46 1.41 -8.99
CA GLN A 220 -16.57 1.90 -10.38
C GLN A 220 -15.99 0.91 -11.39
N TRP A 221 -14.86 0.28 -11.06
CA TRP A 221 -14.25 -0.74 -11.92
C TRP A 221 -15.16 -1.98 -12.07
N HIS A 222 -15.72 -2.48 -10.98
CA HIS A 222 -16.69 -3.58 -11.04
C HIS A 222 -17.95 -3.19 -11.82
N ALA A 223 -18.48 -1.99 -11.59
CA ALA A 223 -19.65 -1.48 -12.30
C ALA A 223 -19.39 -1.40 -13.81
N THR A 224 -18.17 -1.04 -14.23
CA THR A 224 -17.76 -1.01 -15.64
C THR A 224 -17.80 -2.40 -16.26
N TRP A 225 -17.29 -3.43 -15.58
CA TRP A 225 -17.36 -4.80 -16.07
C TRP A 225 -18.80 -5.31 -16.17
N ILE A 226 -19.63 -5.02 -15.18
CA ILE A 226 -21.05 -5.39 -15.17
C ILE A 226 -21.82 -4.65 -16.27
N GLY A 227 -21.52 -3.37 -16.52
CA GLY A 227 -22.04 -2.60 -17.64
C GLY A 227 -21.52 -3.08 -19.00
N ARG A 228 -20.46 -3.88 -19.03
CA ARG A 228 -20.04 -4.67 -20.20
C ARG A 228 -20.63 -6.07 -20.18
N GLY A 229 -21.59 -6.34 -19.29
CA GLY A 229 -22.27 -7.60 -19.01
C GLY A 229 -21.37 -8.75 -18.59
N ARG A 230 -20.27 -8.46 -17.90
CA ARG A 230 -19.41 -9.45 -17.24
C ARG A 230 -19.49 -9.25 -15.72
N GLY A 231 -19.78 -10.32 -14.98
CA GLY A 231 -19.92 -10.28 -13.52
C GLY A 231 -21.39 -10.37 -13.06
N SER A 232 -21.59 -10.31 -11.74
CA SER A 232 -22.90 -10.49 -11.10
C SER A 232 -23.36 -9.20 -10.42
N PRO A 233 -24.48 -8.59 -10.87
CA PRO A 233 -25.09 -7.43 -10.20
C PRO A 233 -25.47 -7.70 -8.74
N ALA A 234 -25.88 -8.94 -8.43
CA ALA A 234 -26.23 -9.31 -7.06
C ALA A 234 -25.00 -9.32 -6.15
N LEU A 235 -23.87 -9.86 -6.62
CA LEU A 235 -22.61 -9.81 -5.88
C LEU A 235 -22.09 -8.38 -5.76
N PHE A 236 -22.27 -7.55 -6.79
CA PHE A 236 -21.91 -6.13 -6.73
C PHE A 236 -22.65 -5.40 -5.61
N ALA A 237 -23.99 -5.52 -5.55
CA ALA A 237 -24.78 -4.88 -4.51
C ALA A 237 -24.41 -5.37 -3.10
N ALA A 238 -24.04 -6.64 -2.96
CA ALA A 238 -23.58 -7.18 -1.68
C ALA A 238 -22.18 -6.67 -1.27
N LEU A 239 -21.28 -6.48 -2.23
CA LEU A 239 -19.90 -6.03 -1.99
C LEU A 239 -19.76 -4.50 -1.89
N HIS A 240 -20.65 -3.76 -2.53
CA HIS A 240 -20.63 -2.29 -2.61
C HIS A 240 -21.99 -1.71 -2.24
N PRO A 241 -22.51 -1.96 -1.02
CA PRO A 241 -23.86 -1.55 -0.64
C PRO A 241 -24.06 -0.02 -0.66
N GLU A 242 -22.98 0.74 -0.41
CA GLU A 242 -22.98 2.20 -0.39
C GLU A 242 -22.91 2.85 -1.79
N SER A 243 -22.68 2.07 -2.85
CA SER A 243 -22.56 2.61 -4.21
C SER A 243 -23.93 3.02 -4.75
N GLU A 244 -24.09 4.26 -5.21
CA GLU A 244 -25.32 4.72 -5.88
C GLU A 244 -25.72 3.84 -7.08
N ALA A 245 -24.74 3.22 -7.74
CA ALA A 245 -25.00 2.28 -8.83
C ALA A 245 -25.67 0.97 -8.39
N ALA A 246 -25.64 0.60 -7.10
CA ALA A 246 -26.04 -0.73 -6.63
C ALA A 246 -27.50 -1.08 -6.99
N SER A 247 -28.41 -0.11 -6.94
CA SER A 247 -29.83 -0.30 -7.29
C SER A 247 -30.06 -0.45 -8.80
N GLY A 248 -29.35 0.32 -9.62
CA GLY A 248 -29.48 0.34 -11.08
C GLY A 248 -28.66 -0.72 -11.83
N MET A 249 -27.76 -1.43 -11.14
CA MET A 249 -26.81 -2.32 -11.81
C MET A 249 -27.43 -3.56 -12.45
N ARG A 250 -28.56 -4.06 -11.92
CA ARG A 250 -29.30 -5.17 -12.55
C ARG A 250 -29.82 -4.77 -13.93
N THR A 251 -30.44 -3.59 -14.03
CA THR A 251 -30.97 -3.05 -15.29
C THR A 251 -29.84 -2.83 -16.31
N ARG A 252 -28.75 -2.15 -15.91
CA ARG A 252 -27.60 -1.92 -16.79
C ARG A 252 -26.94 -3.21 -17.27
N ALA A 253 -26.85 -4.23 -16.42
CA ALA A 253 -26.31 -5.53 -16.80
C ALA A 253 -27.21 -6.25 -17.82
N LEU A 254 -28.53 -6.18 -17.64
CA LEU A 254 -29.50 -6.72 -18.58
C LEU A 254 -29.40 -6.00 -19.93
N GLU A 255 -29.39 -4.67 -19.93
CA GLU A 255 -29.23 -3.84 -21.14
C GLU A 255 -27.94 -4.20 -21.89
N ALA A 256 -26.81 -4.30 -21.19
CA ALA A 256 -25.53 -4.68 -21.79
C ALA A 256 -25.51 -6.13 -22.29
N SER A 257 -26.22 -7.04 -21.61
CA SER A 257 -26.38 -8.42 -22.06
C SER A 257 -27.21 -8.48 -23.34
N LEU A 258 -28.38 -7.84 -23.36
CA LEU A 258 -29.25 -7.77 -24.52
C LEU A 258 -28.56 -7.11 -25.71
N LYS A 259 -27.81 -6.02 -25.49
CA LYS A 259 -27.03 -5.35 -26.53
C LYS A 259 -25.99 -6.29 -27.15
N ARG A 260 -25.20 -7.00 -26.34
CA ARG A 260 -24.23 -7.97 -26.86
C ARG A 260 -24.88 -9.14 -27.59
N GLN A 261 -26.04 -9.59 -27.11
CA GLN A 261 -26.81 -10.63 -27.81
C GLN A 261 -27.31 -10.13 -29.17
N ALA A 262 -27.75 -8.88 -29.27
CA ALA A 262 -28.13 -8.28 -30.54
C ALA A 262 -26.93 -8.14 -31.51
N GLU A 263 -25.78 -7.71 -31.00
CA GLU A 263 -24.54 -7.59 -31.77
C GLU A 263 -24.04 -8.96 -32.28
N ASP A 264 -24.03 -9.98 -31.42
CA ASP A 264 -23.63 -11.34 -31.78
C ASP A 264 -24.64 -11.97 -32.75
N ALA A 265 -25.95 -11.71 -32.62
CA ALA A 265 -26.95 -12.18 -33.58
C ALA A 265 -26.72 -11.54 -34.96
N ALA A 266 -26.45 -10.23 -35.01
CA ALA A 266 -26.08 -9.55 -36.25
C ALA A 266 -24.75 -10.08 -36.82
N ALA A 267 -23.80 -10.50 -35.98
CA ALA A 267 -22.55 -11.13 -36.42
C ALA A 267 -22.79 -12.52 -37.04
N VAL A 268 -23.76 -13.28 -36.54
CA VAL A 268 -24.21 -14.52 -37.20
C VAL A 268 -24.77 -14.22 -38.58
N ASP A 269 -25.59 -13.17 -38.69
CA ASP A 269 -26.18 -12.76 -39.97
C ASP A 269 -25.14 -12.34 -41.01
N ARG A 270 -24.02 -11.75 -40.56
CA ARG A 270 -22.87 -11.39 -41.40
C ARG A 270 -21.90 -12.56 -41.65
N GLY A 271 -22.13 -13.74 -41.05
CA GLY A 271 -21.22 -14.88 -41.15
C GLY A 271 -19.91 -14.75 -40.35
N GLU A 272 -19.80 -13.74 -39.49
CA GLU A 272 -18.64 -13.48 -38.62
C GLU A 272 -18.63 -14.39 -37.37
N LEU A 273 -19.80 -14.91 -36.99
CA LEU A 273 -19.99 -15.83 -35.86
C LEU A 273 -20.86 -17.01 -36.32
N SER A 274 -20.48 -18.25 -36.03
CA SER A 274 -21.34 -19.40 -36.33
C SER A 274 -22.59 -19.40 -35.43
N ALA A 275 -23.75 -19.76 -35.98
CA ALA A 275 -25.00 -19.90 -35.23
C ALA A 275 -24.86 -20.84 -34.01
N ARG A 276 -24.19 -21.99 -34.15
CA ARG A 276 -23.83 -22.86 -33.03
C ARG A 276 -23.11 -22.14 -31.88
N ARG A 277 -22.05 -21.37 -32.15
CA ARG A 277 -21.34 -20.60 -31.09
C ARG A 277 -22.24 -19.58 -30.41
N PHE A 278 -23.14 -18.94 -31.14
CA PHE A 278 -24.12 -18.03 -30.54
C PHE A 278 -25.00 -18.76 -29.53
N LEU A 279 -25.56 -19.91 -29.92
CA LEU A 279 -26.47 -20.71 -29.09
C LEU A 279 -25.80 -21.30 -27.86
N GLU A 280 -24.50 -21.63 -27.95
CA GLU A 280 -23.67 -22.06 -26.81
C GLU A 280 -23.40 -20.91 -25.84
N ARG A 281 -23.16 -19.70 -26.33
CA ARG A 281 -22.86 -18.52 -25.51
C ARG A 281 -24.10 -17.94 -24.82
N HIS A 282 -25.23 -17.90 -25.53
CA HIS A 282 -26.44 -17.21 -25.10
C HIS A 282 -27.60 -18.20 -24.92
N VAL A 283 -27.50 -19.02 -23.87
CA VAL A 283 -28.50 -20.04 -23.53
C VAL A 283 -29.90 -19.41 -23.43
N TRP A 284 -30.00 -18.24 -22.81
CA TRP A 284 -31.23 -17.49 -22.64
C TRP A 284 -31.17 -16.18 -23.44
N SER A 285 -31.52 -16.25 -24.73
CA SER A 285 -31.54 -15.11 -25.65
C SER A 285 -32.88 -14.92 -26.33
N PRO A 286 -33.40 -13.68 -26.48
CA PRO A 286 -34.60 -13.43 -27.27
C PRO A 286 -34.37 -13.70 -28.77
N TYR A 287 -33.13 -13.73 -29.24
CA TYR A 287 -32.79 -14.02 -30.64
C TYR A 287 -32.63 -15.53 -30.91
N ARG A 288 -32.73 -16.38 -29.89
CA ARG A 288 -32.36 -17.80 -29.98
C ARG A 288 -33.13 -18.54 -31.08
N SER A 289 -34.46 -18.44 -31.11
CA SER A 289 -35.29 -19.14 -32.10
C SER A 289 -34.95 -18.75 -33.54
N LEU A 290 -34.61 -17.48 -33.76
CA LEU A 290 -34.20 -16.98 -35.08
C LEU A 290 -32.85 -17.58 -35.51
N ILE A 291 -31.89 -17.65 -34.59
CA ILE A 291 -30.57 -18.22 -34.86
C ILE A 291 -30.63 -19.75 -35.03
N GLU A 292 -31.48 -20.45 -34.27
CA GLU A 292 -31.70 -21.90 -34.43
C GLU A 292 -32.25 -22.26 -35.81
N GLN A 293 -33.13 -21.43 -36.40
CA GLN A 293 -33.61 -21.64 -37.77
C GLN A 293 -32.47 -21.48 -38.80
N LYS A 294 -31.58 -20.51 -38.59
CA LYS A 294 -30.42 -20.30 -39.46
C LYS A 294 -29.40 -21.44 -39.37
N ASP A 295 -29.20 -22.01 -38.18
CA ASP A 295 -28.29 -23.14 -37.96
C ASP A 295 -28.77 -24.43 -38.66
N ARG A 296 -30.09 -24.64 -38.71
CA ARG A 296 -30.70 -25.82 -39.35
C ARG A 296 -30.70 -25.75 -40.88
N GLY A 297 -30.40 -24.59 -41.47
CA GLY A 297 -30.56 -24.34 -42.90
C GLY A 297 -32.04 -24.24 -43.31
N PRO A 298 -32.35 -23.92 -44.59
CA PRO A 298 -33.73 -23.92 -45.06
C PRO A 298 -34.32 -25.32 -44.87
N SER A 299 -35.43 -25.43 -44.11
CA SER A 299 -36.24 -26.64 -44.12
C SER A 299 -36.71 -26.89 -45.56
N PRO A 300 -36.60 -28.13 -46.07
CA PRO A 300 -37.14 -28.50 -47.38
C PRO A 300 -38.66 -28.33 -47.45
#